data_AF-A0A938U0U5-F1
#
_entry.id   AF-A0A938U0U5-F1
#
_cell.length_a   1.000
_cell.length_b   1.000
_cell.length_c   1.000
_cell.angle_alpha   90.00
_cell.angle_beta   90.00
_cell.angle_gamma   90.00
#
_symmetry.space_group_name_H-M   'P 1'
#
loop_
_entity.id
_entity.type
_entity.pdbx_description
1 polymer ?
#
loop_
_entity_poly.entity_id
_entity_poly.type
_entity_poly.pdbx_seq_one_letter_code
_entity_poly.pdbx_strand_id
1 'polypeptide(L)'
;MPRPASSLVFAVVVLVAALVGAGTARAARPPVPPVPTETAAGPATKPVEPAGAGCVPAAAERVRVIVLDLDAAAFAGDGHALSAVVAAEAARSPGLAVLTTRDLKAAVAHESDRQLMGCDDDTGCLAELADAV
;
A
#
# COMPACT_ATOMS: atom_id res chain seq x y z
N MET A 1 3.03 -40.41 -3.86
CA MET A 1 1.65 -39.98 -3.55
C MET A 1 1.64 -38.45 -3.41
N PRO A 2 1.31 -37.70 -4.47
CA PRO A 2 1.28 -36.23 -4.45
C PRO A 2 0.05 -35.71 -3.67
N ARG A 3 0.24 -34.71 -2.81
CA ARG A 3 -0.80 -34.14 -1.93
C ARG A 3 -1.67 -33.11 -2.69
N PRO A 4 -2.98 -33.02 -2.39
CA PRO A 4 -3.96 -32.19 -3.12
C PRO A 4 -3.90 -30.68 -2.82
N ALA A 5 -2.77 -30.13 -2.40
CA ALA A 5 -2.65 -28.72 -2.02
C ALA A 5 -2.93 -27.75 -3.19
N SER A 6 -2.63 -28.17 -4.43
CA SER A 6 -2.86 -27.33 -5.61
C SER A 6 -4.34 -27.15 -5.98
N SER A 7 -5.23 -28.06 -5.55
CA SER A 7 -6.65 -28.00 -5.95
C SER A 7 -7.42 -26.91 -5.21
N LEU A 8 -6.98 -26.57 -3.98
CA LEU A 8 -7.65 -25.59 -3.13
C LEU A 8 -7.29 -24.16 -3.55
N VAL A 9 -6.04 -23.93 -3.97
CA VAL A 9 -5.57 -22.64 -4.50
C VAL A 9 -6.31 -22.28 -5.79
N PHE A 10 -6.48 -23.25 -6.71
CA PHE A 10 -7.24 -23.00 -7.95
C PHE A 10 -8.71 -22.66 -7.69
N ALA A 11 -9.35 -23.32 -6.73
CA ALA A 11 -10.75 -23.03 -6.40
C ALA A 11 -10.92 -21.61 -5.82
N VAL A 12 -10.00 -21.16 -4.96
CA VAL A 12 -10.03 -19.81 -4.38
C VAL A 12 -9.77 -18.74 -5.46
N VAL A 13 -8.80 -18.95 -6.35
CA VAL A 13 -8.51 -18.01 -7.45
C VAL A 13 -9.69 -17.86 -8.40
N VAL A 14 -10.37 -18.96 -8.75
CA VAL A 14 -11.56 -18.93 -9.62
C VAL A 14 -12.74 -18.21 -8.93
N LEU A 15 -12.93 -18.42 -7.62
CA LEU A 15 -13.99 -17.75 -6.87
C LEU A 15 -13.78 -16.23 -6.80
N VAL A 16 -12.53 -15.79 -6.58
CA VAL A 16 -12.19 -14.35 -6.54
C VAL A 16 -12.37 -13.71 -7.92
N ALA A 17 -11.98 -14.39 -9.01
CA ALA A 17 -12.19 -13.88 -10.37
C ALA A 17 -13.68 -13.73 -10.73
N ALA A 18 -14.54 -14.64 -10.27
CA ALA A 18 -15.98 -14.55 -10.49
C ALA A 18 -16.65 -13.40 -9.73
N LEU A 19 -16.16 -13.08 -8.52
CA LEU A 19 -16.67 -11.96 -7.72
C LEU A 19 -16.30 -10.58 -8.30
N VAL A 20 -15.17 -10.48 -9.01
CA VAL A 20 -14.76 -9.23 -9.66
C VAL A 20 -15.62 -8.88 -10.90
N GLY A 21 -16.31 -9.87 -11.51
CA GLY A 21 -17.08 -9.67 -12.74
C GLY A 21 -18.50 -9.09 -12.60
N ALA A 22 -19.10 -9.07 -11.41
CA ALA A 22 -20.53 -8.75 -11.25
C ALA A 22 -20.84 -7.32 -10.76
N GLY A 23 -19.82 -6.46 -10.63
CA GLY A 23 -19.93 -5.21 -9.89
C GLY A 23 -19.88 -3.90 -10.69
N THR A 24 -20.57 -3.77 -11.83
CA THR A 24 -20.74 -2.44 -12.48
C THR A 24 -21.89 -1.65 -11.87
N ALA A 25 -21.99 -1.64 -10.53
CA ALA A 25 -22.79 -0.65 -9.84
C ALA A 25 -21.96 0.63 -9.75
N ARG A 26 -22.22 1.55 -10.69
CA ARG A 26 -21.65 2.89 -10.72
C ARG A 26 -22.15 3.67 -9.50
N ALA A 27 -21.51 3.44 -8.35
CA ALA A 27 -21.75 4.21 -7.14
C ALA A 27 -21.48 5.69 -7.47
N ALA A 28 -22.48 6.53 -7.19
CA ALA A 28 -22.34 7.97 -7.27
C ALA A 28 -21.13 8.39 -6.42
N ARG A 29 -20.07 8.89 -7.07
CA ARG A 29 -18.91 9.43 -6.35
C ARG A 29 -19.43 10.52 -5.40
N PRO A 30 -19.13 10.46 -4.10
CA PRO A 30 -19.39 11.59 -3.22
C PRO A 30 -18.66 12.83 -3.76
N PRO A 31 -19.22 14.04 -3.56
CA PRO A 31 -18.56 15.27 -3.96
C PRO A 31 -17.18 15.33 -3.29
N VAL A 32 -16.13 15.26 -4.11
CA VAL A 32 -14.75 15.41 -3.64
C VAL A 32 -14.62 16.87 -3.19
N PRO A 33 -14.19 17.15 -1.95
CA PRO A 33 -13.93 18.52 -1.53
C PRO A 33 -12.88 19.15 -2.45
N PRO A 34 -12.96 20.46 -2.75
CA PRO A 34 -11.97 21.12 -3.58
C PRO A 34 -10.60 20.95 -2.91
N VAL A 35 -9.67 20.28 -3.59
CA VAL A 35 -8.27 20.21 -3.18
C VAL A 35 -7.76 21.65 -3.21
N PRO A 36 -7.12 22.16 -2.14
CA PRO A 36 -6.51 23.48 -2.17
C PRO A 36 -5.50 23.52 -3.31
N THR A 37 -5.70 24.47 -4.23
CA THR A 37 -4.77 24.77 -5.31
C THR A 37 -3.49 25.33 -4.69
N GLU A 38 -2.60 24.43 -4.29
CA GLU A 38 -1.26 24.79 -3.86
C GLU A 38 -0.54 25.39 -5.06
N THR A 39 -0.41 26.72 -5.05
CA THR A 39 0.38 27.47 -6.01
C THR A 39 1.84 27.17 -5.70
N ALA A 40 2.37 26.13 -6.32
CA ALA A 40 3.77 25.77 -6.26
C ALA A 40 4.61 26.88 -6.94
N ALA A 41 4.99 27.88 -6.15
CA ALA A 41 6.14 28.72 -6.46
C ALA A 41 7.37 27.82 -6.35
N GLY A 42 7.77 27.23 -7.47
CA GLY A 42 8.89 26.29 -7.53
C GLY A 42 10.17 26.94 -6.99
N PRO A 43 10.92 26.26 -6.11
CA PRO A 43 12.25 26.72 -5.75
C PRO A 43 13.16 26.68 -6.99
N ALA A 44 13.91 27.75 -7.20
CA ALA A 44 14.91 27.86 -8.25
C ALA A 44 16.04 26.83 -8.02
N THR A 45 15.90 25.64 -8.59
CA THR A 45 16.94 24.62 -8.60
C THR A 45 18.08 25.06 -9.53
N LYS A 46 19.28 25.18 -8.97
CA LYS A 46 20.53 25.29 -9.76
C LYS A 46 20.64 24.07 -10.70
N PRO A 47 21.21 24.23 -11.90
CA PRO A 47 21.48 23.11 -12.80
C PRO A 47 22.33 22.05 -12.10
N VAL A 48 21.71 20.94 -11.74
CA VAL A 48 22.42 19.75 -11.26
C VAL A 48 23.05 19.10 -12.48
N GLU A 49 24.38 19.08 -12.49
CA GLU A 49 25.19 18.38 -13.49
C GLU A 49 24.85 16.88 -13.43
N PRO A 50 24.45 16.24 -14.55
CA PRO A 50 24.02 14.85 -14.56
C PRO A 50 25.23 13.94 -14.31
N ALA A 51 25.47 13.60 -13.05
CA ALA A 51 26.41 12.57 -12.65
C ALA A 51 25.93 11.22 -13.22
N GLY A 52 26.68 10.72 -14.21
CA GLY A 52 26.66 9.37 -14.77
C GLY A 52 25.35 8.59 -14.61
N ALA A 53 24.52 8.61 -15.65
CA ALA A 53 23.36 7.73 -15.79
C ALA A 53 23.81 6.25 -15.91
N GLY A 54 24.09 5.63 -14.77
CA GLY A 54 24.11 4.18 -14.67
C GLY A 54 22.72 3.68 -15.05
N CYS A 55 22.64 2.74 -16.00
CA CYS A 55 21.41 2.03 -16.30
C CYS A 55 20.99 1.21 -15.07
N VAL A 56 20.26 1.83 -14.16
CA VAL A 56 19.52 1.11 -13.12
C VAL A 56 18.34 0.43 -13.84
N PRO A 57 18.26 -0.91 -13.84
CA PRO A 57 17.13 -1.59 -14.45
C PRO A 57 15.84 -1.10 -13.79
N ALA A 58 14.89 -0.65 -14.61
CA ALA A 58 13.59 -0.18 -14.13
C ALA A 58 12.97 -1.28 -13.26
N ALA A 59 12.79 -0.98 -11.98
CA ALA A 59 12.18 -1.91 -11.04
C ALA A 59 10.80 -2.30 -11.57
N ALA A 60 10.56 -3.60 -11.76
CA ALA A 60 9.29 -4.10 -12.28
C ALA A 60 8.14 -3.52 -11.43
N GLU A 61 7.20 -2.86 -12.11
CA GLU A 61 6.07 -2.19 -11.48
C GLU A 61 5.24 -3.22 -10.71
N ARG A 62 5.14 -3.05 -9.38
CA ARG A 62 4.40 -3.97 -8.52
C ARG A 62 2.99 -3.44 -8.30
N VAL A 63 2.00 -4.32 -8.47
CA VAL A 63 0.60 -4.04 -8.16
C VAL A 63 0.45 -3.95 -6.64
N ARG A 64 -0.09 -2.83 -6.17
CA ARG A 64 -0.33 -2.62 -4.74
C ARG A 64 -1.67 -3.25 -4.35
N VAL A 65 -1.66 -4.09 -3.33
CA VAL A 65 -2.83 -4.80 -2.84
C VAL A 65 -2.98 -4.53 -1.35
N ILE A 66 -4.18 -4.18 -0.90
CA ILE A 66 -4.48 -3.99 0.52
C ILE A 66 -5.29 -5.19 1.00
N VAL A 67 -4.79 -5.85 2.05
CA VAL A 67 -5.50 -6.91 2.77
C VAL A 67 -6.18 -6.27 3.98
N LEU A 68 -7.51 -6.37 3.99
CA LEU A 68 -8.34 -5.89 5.07
C LEU A 68 -8.43 -6.92 6.20
N ASP A 69 -8.64 -6.43 7.42
CA ASP A 69 -8.95 -7.28 8.57
C ASP A 69 -10.25 -8.06 8.30
N LEU A 70 -10.21 -9.37 8.56
CA LEU A 70 -11.36 -10.25 8.46
C LEU A 70 -12.21 -10.08 9.72
N ASP A 71 -13.52 -9.98 9.53
CA ASP A 71 -14.45 -9.85 10.64
C ASP A 71 -14.45 -11.12 11.49
N ALA A 72 -14.11 -10.98 12.78
CA ALA A 72 -14.11 -12.07 13.73
C ALA A 72 -15.52 -12.65 13.94
N ALA A 73 -16.59 -11.91 13.68
CA ALA A 73 -17.95 -12.47 13.76
C ALA A 73 -18.21 -13.55 12.71
N ALA A 74 -17.48 -13.52 11.58
CA ALA A 74 -17.62 -14.49 10.50
C ALA A 74 -16.83 -15.79 10.73
N PHE A 75 -15.93 -15.83 11.72
CA PHE A 75 -15.05 -16.96 11.98
C PHE A 75 -15.01 -17.29 13.48
N ALA A 76 -15.01 -18.58 13.85
CA ALA A 76 -14.97 -18.98 15.26
C ALA A 76 -13.61 -18.72 15.96
N GLY A 77 -12.80 -17.77 15.49
CA GLY A 77 -11.44 -17.53 15.94
C GLY A 77 -10.96 -16.10 15.69
N ASP A 78 -9.66 -15.88 15.90
CA ASP A 78 -9.03 -14.57 15.75
C ASP A 78 -8.90 -14.19 14.25
N GLY A 79 -9.79 -13.30 13.80
CA GLY A 79 -9.80 -12.78 12.43
C GLY A 79 -8.47 -12.12 12.03
N HIS A 80 -7.73 -11.53 12.98
CA HIS A 80 -6.43 -10.91 12.69
C HIS A 80 -5.37 -11.95 12.35
N ALA A 81 -5.34 -13.08 13.06
CA ALA A 81 -4.42 -14.17 12.75
C ALA A 81 -4.67 -14.71 11.33
N LEU A 82 -5.94 -14.83 10.92
CA LEU A 82 -6.30 -15.28 9.59
C LEU A 82 -5.94 -14.25 8.51
N SER A 83 -6.21 -12.96 8.73
CA SER A 83 -5.76 -11.87 7.83
C SER A 83 -4.25 -11.84 7.67
N ALA A 84 -3.49 -12.09 8.75
CA ALA A 84 -2.03 -12.14 8.69
C ALA A 84 -1.54 -13.30 7.82
N VAL A 85 -2.18 -14.47 7.90
CA VAL A 85 -1.87 -15.62 7.02
C VAL A 85 -2.18 -15.28 5.56
N VAL A 86 -3.33 -14.66 5.28
CA VAL A 86 -3.70 -14.24 3.91
C VAL A 86 -2.70 -13.23 3.35
N ALA A 87 -2.30 -12.23 4.15
CA ALA A 87 -1.29 -11.25 3.75
C ALA A 87 0.08 -11.91 3.49
N ALA A 88 0.49 -12.85 4.33
CA ALA A 88 1.74 -13.58 4.18
C ALA A 88 1.76 -14.44 2.90
N GLU A 89 0.65 -15.08 2.55
CA GLU A 89 0.55 -15.85 1.31
C GLU A 89 0.46 -14.94 0.08
N ALA A 90 -0.27 -13.82 0.14
CA ALA A 90 -0.32 -12.85 -0.93
C ALA A 90 1.07 -12.25 -1.22
N ALA A 91 1.87 -11.99 -0.19
CA ALA A 91 3.22 -11.43 -0.31
C ALA A 91 4.21 -12.38 -1.01
N ARG A 92 3.92 -13.68 -1.08
CA ARG A 92 4.73 -14.65 -1.85
C ARG A 92 4.50 -14.56 -3.35
N SER A 93 3.45 -13.88 -3.79
CA SER A 93 3.14 -13.72 -5.22
C SER A 93 4.04 -12.66 -5.86
N PRO A 94 4.81 -13.00 -6.90
CA PRO A 94 5.67 -12.04 -7.57
C PRO A 94 4.83 -10.93 -8.22
N GLY A 95 5.35 -9.70 -8.19
CA GLY A 95 4.66 -8.54 -8.75
C GLY A 95 3.61 -7.92 -7.85
N LEU A 96 3.39 -8.44 -6.64
CA LEU A 96 2.53 -7.80 -5.64
C LEU A 96 3.33 -7.04 -4.59
N ALA A 97 2.82 -5.88 -4.20
CA ALA A 97 3.20 -5.16 -3.01
C ALA A 97 2.00 -5.16 -2.05
N VAL A 98 2.07 -6.00 -1.03
CA VAL A 98 0.96 -6.21 -0.09
C VAL A 98 1.07 -5.25 1.08
N LEU A 99 -0.04 -4.59 1.40
CA LEU A 99 -0.22 -3.74 2.58
C LEU A 99 -1.36 -4.30 3.43
N THR A 100 -1.24 -4.24 4.74
CA THR A 100 -2.31 -4.64 5.67
C THR A 100 -2.98 -3.42 6.30
N THR A 101 -4.15 -3.60 6.89
CA THR A 101 -4.79 -2.55 7.71
C THR A 101 -3.88 -2.09 8.86
N ARG A 102 -3.04 -2.97 9.41
CA ARG A 102 -2.05 -2.62 10.44
C ARG A 102 -0.99 -1.67 9.88
N ASP A 103 -0.46 -1.95 8.68
CA ASP A 103 0.54 -1.08 8.05
C ASP A 103 -0.04 0.30 7.75
N LEU A 104 -1.30 0.36 7.31
CA LEU A 104 -2.01 1.62 7.10
C LEU A 104 -2.18 2.40 8.40
N LYS A 105 -2.60 1.74 9.49
CA LYS A 105 -2.74 2.38 10.81
C LYS A 105 -1.39 2.89 11.32
N ALA A 106 -0.31 2.12 11.11
CA ALA A 106 1.04 2.53 11.50
C ALA A 106 1.51 3.75 10.69
N ALA A 107 1.24 3.79 9.39
CA ALA A 107 1.57 4.94 8.54
C ALA A 107 0.80 6.20 8.96
N VAL A 108 -0.50 6.06 9.26
CA VAL A 108 -1.34 7.18 9.74
C VAL A 108 -0.88 7.67 11.12
N ALA A 109 -0.55 6.75 12.03
CA ALA A 109 -0.02 7.11 13.35
C ALA A 109 1.30 7.87 13.22
N HIS A 110 2.21 7.40 12.36
CA HIS A 110 3.47 8.09 12.09
C HIS A 110 3.24 9.50 11.54
N GLU A 111 2.26 9.70 10.66
CA GLU A 111 1.94 11.02 10.13
C GLU A 111 1.36 11.95 11.20
N SER A 112 0.47 11.43 12.05
CA SER A 112 -0.03 12.18 13.20
C SER A 112 1.09 12.58 14.16
N ASP A 113 2.04 11.69 14.42
CA ASP A 113 3.19 11.99 15.29
C ASP A 113 4.08 13.08 14.67
N ARG A 114 4.22 13.12 13.34
CA ARG A 114 4.96 14.20 12.65
C ARG A 114 4.29 15.55 12.78
N GLN A 115 2.97 15.61 12.65
CA GLN A 115 2.20 16.84 12.83
C GLN A 115 2.33 17.36 14.27
N LEU A 116 2.30 16.48 15.27
CA LEU A 116 2.48 16.87 16.67
C LEU A 116 3.88 17.42 16.98
N MET A 117 4.89 17.03 16.21
CA MET A 117 6.25 17.55 16.33
C MET A 117 6.44 18.90 15.60
N GLY A 118 5.38 19.46 15.00
CA GLY A 118 5.41 20.76 14.34
C GLY A 118 6.14 20.76 13.00
N CYS A 119 6.25 19.60 12.34
CA CYS A 119 6.90 19.47 11.02
C CYS A 119 5.92 19.72 9.87
N ASP A 120 5.08 20.76 9.98
CA ASP A 120 3.98 21.02 9.04
C ASP A 120 4.46 21.64 7.71
N ASP A 121 5.60 22.34 7.68
CA ASP A 121 6.05 23.07 6.48
C ASP A 121 7.57 22.99 6.18
N ASP A 122 8.42 22.64 7.15
CA ASP A 122 9.87 22.64 6.96
C ASP A 122 10.39 21.25 6.56
N THR A 123 10.73 21.12 5.27
CA THR A 123 11.50 19.98 4.68
C THR A 123 12.78 19.60 5.45
N GLY A 124 13.24 20.43 6.40
CA GLY A 124 14.40 20.17 7.26
C GLY A 124 14.20 19.06 8.31
N CYS A 125 12.97 18.77 8.74
CA CYS A 125 12.69 17.74 9.75
C CYS A 125 13.02 16.31 9.25
N LEU A 126 13.05 16.09 7.93
CA LEU A 126 13.40 14.81 7.29
C LEU A 126 14.90 14.65 6.97
N ALA A 127 15.66 15.74 6.89
CA ALA A 127 17.07 15.68 6.49
C ALA A 127 17.94 15.00 7.55
N GLU A 128 17.63 15.21 8.83
CA GLU A 128 18.44 14.70 9.96
C GLU A 128 18.30 13.18 10.18
N LEU A 129 17.14 12.59 9.85
CA LEU A 129 16.93 11.13 9.99
C LEU A 129 17.54 10.31 8.85
N ALA A 130 17.74 10.92 7.67
CA ALA A 130 18.40 10.28 6.55
C ALA A 130 19.94 10.30 6.66
N ASP A 131 20.51 11.24 7.42
CA ASP A 131 21.96 11.30 7.71
C ASP A 131 22.39 10.40 8.88
N ALA A 132 21.43 9.86 9.65
CA ALA A 132 21.69 9.01 10.80
C ALA A 132 21.78 7.49 10.49
N VAL A 133 21.68 7.08 9.21
CA VAL A 133 21.72 5.67 8.76
C VAL A 133 22.67 5.51 7.57
#